data_AF-A0A5K0YKC7-F1
#
_entry.id   AF-A0A5K0YKC7-F1
#
_cell.length_a   1.000
_cell.length_b   1.000
_cell.length_c   1.000
_cell.angle_alpha   90.00
_cell.angle_beta   90.00
_cell.angle_gamma   90.00
#
_symmetry.space_group_name_H-M   'P 1'
#
loop_
_entity.id
_entity.type
_entity.pdbx_description
1 polymer ?
#
loop_
_entity_poly.entity_id
_entity_poly.type
_entity_poly.pdbx_seq_one_letter_code
_entity_poly.pdbx_strand_id
1 'polypeptide(L)'
;NFHKTWNKKSDQEEKKKELKNFIEDLLRKGKKSNMNTMITGIVAPPVAMITKRVGEQVPPLKKTLKFVPDAAFVPAFTIGALFTVKMVQKNVLEKIRKPI
;
A
#
# COMPACT_ATOMS: atom_id res chain seq x y z
N ASN A 1 7.25 20.54 -0.30
CA ASN A 1 5.79 20.44 -0.57
C ASN A 1 5.57 19.79 -1.93
N PHE A 2 5.58 18.46 -2.00
CA PHE A 2 5.47 17.66 -3.25
C PHE A 2 4.32 18.14 -4.15
N HIS A 3 3.13 18.38 -3.60
CA HIS A 3 1.96 18.83 -4.33
C HIS A 3 2.14 20.17 -5.07
N LYS A 4 2.89 21.12 -4.50
CA LYS A 4 3.14 22.43 -5.13
C LYS A 4 4.12 22.33 -6.29
N THR A 5 5.11 21.46 -6.18
CA THR A 5 6.13 21.26 -7.21
C THR A 5 5.60 20.38 -8.36
N TRP A 6 4.82 19.34 -8.02
CA TRP A 6 4.13 18.48 -8.98
C TRP A 6 3.21 19.24 -9.93
N ASN A 7 2.40 20.16 -9.40
CA ASN A 7 1.45 20.93 -10.19
C ASN A 7 2.11 22.06 -11.00
N LYS A 8 3.34 22.46 -10.67
CA LYS A 8 4.08 23.49 -11.41
C LYS A 8 4.79 22.94 -12.65
N LYS A 9 5.04 21.64 -12.74
CA LYS A 9 5.74 21.04 -13.87
C LYS A 9 4.77 20.69 -15.00
N SER A 10 5.03 21.21 -16.19
CA SER A 10 4.28 20.88 -17.41
C SER A 10 4.73 19.56 -18.03
N ASP A 11 6.02 19.24 -17.90
CA ASP A 11 6.63 18.06 -18.49
C ASP A 11 6.29 16.75 -17.76
N GLN A 12 5.93 15.73 -18.54
CA GLN A 12 5.51 14.41 -18.04
C GLN A 12 6.68 13.58 -17.50
N GLU A 13 7.89 13.71 -18.07
CA GLU A 13 9.06 13.01 -17.55
C GLU A 13 9.52 13.60 -16.22
N GLU A 14 9.54 14.92 -16.10
CA GLU A 14 9.92 15.59 -14.86
C GLU A 14 8.93 15.33 -13.73
N LYS A 15 7.64 15.24 -14.07
CA LYS A 15 6.61 14.74 -13.15
C LYS A 15 6.98 13.32 -12.71
N LYS A 16 7.13 12.35 -13.62
CA LYS A 16 7.50 10.98 -13.24
C LYS A 16 8.74 10.91 -12.33
N LYS A 17 9.79 11.69 -12.61
CA LYS A 17 10.99 11.78 -11.75
C LYS A 17 10.68 12.31 -10.35
N GLU A 18 9.84 13.33 -10.24
CA GLU A 18 9.46 13.90 -8.94
C GLU A 18 8.58 12.95 -8.11
N LEU A 19 7.71 12.17 -8.77
CA LEU A 19 6.92 11.13 -8.09
C LEU A 19 7.83 10.04 -7.58
N LYS A 20 8.77 9.59 -8.42
CA LYS A 20 9.76 8.58 -8.06
C LYS A 20 10.55 9.03 -6.84
N ASN A 21 11.11 10.24 -6.86
CA ASN A 21 11.87 10.79 -5.74
C ASN A 21 11.04 10.90 -4.47
N PHE A 22 9.76 11.27 -4.59
CA PHE A 22 8.84 11.33 -3.46
C PHE A 22 8.55 9.95 -2.87
N ILE A 23 8.29 8.94 -3.71
CA ILE A 23 8.10 7.56 -3.28
C ILE A 23 9.37 7.01 -2.64
N GLU A 24 10.53 7.24 -3.24
CA GLU A 24 11.83 6.82 -2.70
C GLU A 24 12.10 7.45 -1.32
N ASP A 25 11.80 8.74 -1.15
CA ASP A 25 11.95 9.42 0.15
C ASP A 25 10.98 8.86 1.21
N LEU A 26 9.74 8.54 0.84
CA LEU A 26 8.78 7.86 1.72
C LEU A 26 9.30 6.47 2.14
N LEU A 27 9.81 5.68 1.20
CA LEU A 27 10.36 4.35 1.46
C LEU A 27 11.62 4.42 2.33
N ARG A 28 12.49 5.38 2.07
CA ARG A 28 13.75 5.58 2.81
C ARG A 28 13.50 6.03 4.25
N LYS A 29 12.44 6.81 4.50
CA LYS A 29 11.97 7.15 5.86
C LYS A 29 11.30 5.97 6.57
N GLY A 30 10.78 4.99 5.82
CA GLY A 30 10.14 3.78 6.34
C GLY A 30 11.09 2.68 6.81
N LYS A 31 12.42 2.87 6.74
CA LYS A 31 13.47 1.83 6.85
C LYS A 31 13.48 0.98 8.15
N LYS A 32 12.68 1.32 9.17
CA LYS A 32 12.39 0.38 10.28
C LYS A 32 11.24 -0.56 9.87
N SER A 33 11.42 -1.37 8.83
CA SER A 33 10.45 -2.40 8.45
C SER A 33 10.82 -3.72 9.12
N ASN A 34 9.91 -4.25 9.92
CA ASN A 34 10.04 -5.58 10.52
C ASN A 34 9.81 -6.67 9.45
N MET A 35 10.33 -7.88 9.69
CA MET A 35 10.21 -9.03 8.77
C MET A 35 8.77 -9.26 8.28
N ASN A 36 7.77 -9.15 9.17
CA ASN A 36 6.37 -9.35 8.80
C ASN A 36 5.85 -8.27 7.84
N THR A 37 6.34 -7.03 7.94
CA THR A 37 6.00 -5.95 7.00
C THR A 37 6.60 -6.21 5.63
N MET A 38 7.84 -6.72 5.59
CA MET A 38 8.52 -7.10 4.35
C MET A 38 7.81 -8.28 3.66
N ILE A 39 7.52 -9.36 4.40
CA ILE A 39 6.77 -10.51 3.88
C ILE A 39 5.40 -10.06 3.37
N THR A 40 4.68 -9.24 4.14
CA THR A 40 3.38 -8.71 3.72
C THR A 40 3.48 -7.91 2.43
N GLY A 41 4.52 -7.08 2.26
CA GLY A 41 4.75 -6.33 1.02
C GLY A 41 4.97 -7.22 -0.20
N ILE A 42 5.53 -8.42 -0.02
CA ILE A 42 5.76 -9.40 -1.09
C ILE A 42 4.50 -10.18 -1.41
N VAL A 43 3.78 -10.66 -0.39
CA VAL A 43 2.63 -11.57 -0.59
C VAL A 43 1.29 -10.85 -0.79
N ALA A 44 1.13 -9.63 -0.28
CA ALA A 44 -0.15 -8.92 -0.37
C ALA A 44 -0.57 -8.60 -1.82
N PRO A 45 0.32 -8.15 -2.74
CA PRO A 45 -0.08 -7.89 -4.12
C PRO A 45 -0.65 -9.11 -4.87
N PRO A 46 0.02 -10.28 -4.91
CA PRO A 46 -0.54 -11.46 -5.58
C PRO A 46 -1.81 -11.96 -4.89
N VAL A 47 -1.87 -11.92 -3.55
CA VAL A 47 -3.08 -12.30 -2.80
C VAL A 47 -4.25 -11.39 -3.16
N ALA A 48 -4.05 -10.07 -3.20
CA ALA A 48 -5.10 -9.11 -3.56
C ALA A 48 -5.69 -9.39 -4.95
N MET A 49 -4.82 -9.70 -5.92
CA MET A 49 -5.23 -10.00 -7.29
C MET A 49 -6.06 -11.30 -7.35
N ILE A 50 -5.63 -12.34 -6.64
CA ILE A 50 -6.37 -13.61 -6.55
C ILE A 50 -7.71 -13.38 -5.87
N THR A 51 -7.74 -12.69 -4.72
CA THR A 51 -8.96 -12.39 -3.98
C THR A 51 -9.95 -11.62 -4.84
N LYS A 52 -9.49 -10.59 -5.57
CA LYS A 52 -10.35 -9.85 -6.48
C LYS A 52 -10.89 -10.73 -7.61
N ARG A 53 -10.03 -11.55 -8.24
CA ARG A 53 -10.44 -12.48 -9.31
C ARG A 53 -11.47 -13.50 -8.84
N VAL A 54 -11.36 -13.98 -7.60
CA VAL A 54 -12.36 -14.88 -7.00
C VAL A 54 -13.66 -14.12 -6.71
N GLY A 55 -13.57 -12.90 -6.19
CA GLY A 55 -14.75 -12.07 -5.92
C GLY A 55 -15.52 -11.63 -7.18
N GLU A 56 -14.84 -11.42 -8.31
CA GLU A 56 -15.46 -11.11 -9.60
C GLU A 56 -16.29 -12.27 -10.18
N GLN A 57 -16.03 -13.51 -9.73
CA GLN A 57 -16.77 -14.70 -10.16
C GLN A 57 -18.11 -14.84 -9.42
N VAL A 58 -18.31 -14.14 -8.31
CA VAL A 58 -19.54 -14.19 -7.53
C VAL A 58 -20.59 -13.26 -8.16
N PRO A 59 -21.73 -13.76 -8.69
CA PRO A 59 -22.69 -12.97 -9.48
C PRO A 59 -23.15 -11.64 -8.86
N PRO A 60 -23.50 -11.56 -7.55
CA PRO A 60 -23.90 -10.29 -6.94
C PRO A 60 -22.75 -9.29 -6.76
N LEU A 61 -21.52 -9.77 -6.59
CA LEU A 61 -20.33 -8.92 -6.38
C LEU A 61 -19.63 -8.54 -7.69
N LYS A 62 -19.91 -9.27 -8.78
CA LYS A 62 -19.34 -9.04 -10.11
C LYS A 62 -19.51 -7.61 -10.61
N LYS A 63 -20.65 -6.96 -10.32
CA LYS A 63 -20.92 -5.58 -10.79
C LYS A 63 -20.09 -4.53 -10.04
N THR A 64 -19.90 -4.70 -8.74
CA THR A 64 -19.15 -3.75 -7.91
C THR A 64 -17.64 -3.96 -8.02
N LEU A 65 -17.18 -5.21 -8.08
CA LEU A 65 -15.75 -5.53 -8.16
C LEU A 65 -15.16 -5.25 -9.56
N LYS A 66 -15.93 -5.43 -10.64
CA LYS A 66 -15.47 -5.05 -12.00
C LYS A 66 -15.26 -3.55 -12.17
N PHE A 67 -16.01 -2.74 -11.43
CA PHE A 67 -15.92 -1.28 -11.56
C PHE A 67 -14.61 -0.74 -10.96
N VAL A 68 -13.99 -1.47 -10.03
CA VAL A 68 -12.73 -1.08 -9.40
C VAL A 68 -11.55 -1.63 -10.22
N PRO A 69 -10.70 -0.79 -10.83
CA PRO A 69 -9.54 -1.27 -11.59
C PRO A 69 -8.52 -1.99 -10.70
N ASP A 70 -7.82 -2.99 -11.25
CA ASP A 70 -6.73 -3.69 -10.54
C ASP A 70 -5.65 -2.72 -10.05
N ALA A 71 -5.35 -1.70 -10.86
CA ALA A 71 -4.39 -0.65 -10.56
C ALA A 71 -4.75 0.20 -9.33
N ALA A 72 -6.01 0.20 -8.87
CA ALA A 72 -6.43 0.89 -7.66
C ALA A 72 -6.64 -0.10 -6.50
N PHE A 73 -7.25 -1.25 -6.76
CA PHE A 73 -7.56 -2.24 -5.74
C PHE A 73 -6.30 -2.86 -5.10
N VAL A 74 -5.34 -3.29 -5.92
CA VAL A 74 -4.15 -3.98 -5.43
C VAL A 74 -3.28 -3.06 -4.57
N PRO A 75 -2.98 -1.81 -4.98
CA PRO A 75 -2.26 -0.89 -4.11
C PRO A 75 -3.02 -0.54 -2.83
N ALA A 76 -4.35 -0.33 -2.90
CA ALA A 76 -5.16 -0.01 -1.72
C ALA A 76 -5.16 -1.16 -0.70
N PHE A 77 -5.37 -2.39 -1.15
CA PHE A 77 -5.31 -3.57 -0.30
C PHE A 77 -3.93 -3.74 0.34
N THR A 78 -2.86 -3.54 -0.45
CA THR A 78 -1.48 -3.67 0.03
C THR A 78 -1.16 -2.64 1.11
N ILE A 79 -1.56 -1.38 0.93
CA ILE A 79 -1.39 -0.33 1.94
C ILE A 79 -2.20 -0.67 3.21
N GLY A 80 -3.44 -1.15 3.05
CA GLY A 80 -4.27 -1.60 4.17
C GLY A 80 -3.61 -2.75 4.96
N ALA A 81 -3.10 -3.77 4.27
CA ALA A 81 -2.40 -4.89 4.89
C ALA A 81 -1.15 -4.45 5.64
N LEU A 82 -0.32 -3.58 5.04
CA LEU A 82 0.87 -3.03 5.68
C LEU A 82 0.52 -2.17 6.90
N PHE A 83 -0.54 -1.37 6.82
CA PHE A 83 -1.03 -0.56 7.93
C PHE A 83 -1.49 -1.44 9.09
N THR A 84 -2.27 -2.49 8.81
CA THR A 84 -2.73 -3.47 9.80
C THR A 84 -1.56 -4.15 10.49
N VAL A 85 -0.57 -4.65 9.75
CA VAL A 85 0.63 -5.28 10.31
C VAL A 85 1.40 -4.30 11.20
N LYS A 86 1.50 -3.03 10.77
CA LYS A 86 2.16 -1.98 11.56
C LYS A 86 1.39 -1.64 12.84
N MET A 87 0.06 -1.60 12.79
CA MET A 87 -0.78 -1.42 13.99
C MET A 87 -0.63 -2.58 14.97
N VAL A 88 -0.73 -3.82 14.49
CA VAL A 88 -0.56 -5.02 15.33
C VAL A 88 0.81 -5.02 15.98
N GLN A 89 1.87 -4.72 15.24
CA GLN A 89 3.21 -4.62 15.79
C GLN A 89 3.34 -3.52 16.85
N LYS A 90 2.76 -2.34 16.63
CA LYS A 90 2.78 -1.25 17.63
C LYS A 90 2.07 -1.66 18.91
N ASN A 91 0.89 -2.26 18.81
CA ASN A 91 0.09 -2.67 19.98
C ASN A 91 0.74 -3.84 20.74
N VAL A 92 1.32 -4.82 20.03
CA VAL A 92 2.06 -5.94 20.63
C VAL A 92 3.35 -5.44 21.30
N LEU A 93 4.09 -4.52 20.66
CA LEU A 93 5.28 -3.89 21.26
C LEU A 93 4.94 -3.01 22.47
N GLU A 94 3.80 -2.31 22.44
CA GLU A 94 3.33 -1.52 23.58
C GLU A 94 2.95 -2.40 24.77
N LYS A 95 2.34 -3.57 24.50
CA LYS A 95 2.04 -4.59 25.51
C LYS A 95 3.31 -5.23 26.12
N ILE A 96 4.40 -5.32 25.36
CA ILE A 96 5.69 -5.81 25.86
C ILE A 96 6.48 -4.71 26.60
N ARG A 97 6.32 -3.44 26.21
CA ARG A 97 7.05 -2.29 26.81
C ARG A 97 6.49 -1.81 28.15
N LYS A 98 5.21 -2.05 28.45
CA LYS A 98 4.66 -1.85 29.80
C LYS A 98 4.68 -3.19 30.55
N PRO A 99 5.79 -3.55 31.25
CA PRO A 99 5.63 -4.53 32.31
C PRO A 99 4.76 -3.90 33.40
N ILE A 100 3.95 -4.75 34.01
CA ILE A 100 3.20 -4.47 35.25
C ILE A 100 4.14 -3.89 36.30
#